data_AF-A0AAD5DUZ9-F1
#
_entry.id   AF-A0AAD5DUZ9-F1
#
_cell.length_a   1.000
_cell.length_b   1.000
_cell.length_c   1.000
_cell.angle_alpha   90.00
_cell.angle_beta   90.00
_cell.angle_gamma   90.00
#
_symmetry.space_group_name_H-M   'P 1'
#
loop_
_entity.id
_entity.type
_entity.pdbx_description
1 polymer ?
#
loop_
_entity_poly.entity_id
_entity_poly.type
_entity_poly.pdbx_seq_one_letter_code
_entity_poly.pdbx_strand_id
1 'polypeptide(L)'
;MDLVQMGQKVEDEKDRLLERFVEFAKVVCERLVAAGHWADYIDPCSGLPMVHRGTNAVYGEVEALVTLLGYKTQNAGCCKIILHPRWGSSVYPASMFAKAPLEAVQQAIEEAVAELKDRL
;
A
#
# COMPACT_ATOMS: atom_id res chain seq x y z
N MET A 1 -3.48 3.63 -16.09
CA MET A 1 -2.46 4.54 -16.65
C MET A 1 -1.11 3.94 -16.34
N ASP A 2 -0.15 3.99 -17.27
CA ASP A 2 1.20 3.48 -17.01
C ASP A 2 1.93 4.41 -16.03
N LEU A 3 2.11 3.98 -14.78
CA LEU A 3 2.68 4.82 -13.71
C LEU A 3 4.21 4.97 -13.78
N VAL A 4 4.81 4.39 -14.81
CA VAL A 4 6.25 4.41 -15.10
C VAL A 4 6.64 5.64 -15.90
N GLN A 5 5.67 6.23 -16.60
CA GLN A 5 5.90 7.40 -17.42
C GLN A 5 6.20 8.61 -16.54
N MET A 6 6.96 9.57 -17.08
CA MET A 6 7.22 10.84 -16.42
C MET A 6 6.21 11.88 -16.91
N GLY A 7 5.67 12.69 -16.01
CA GLY A 7 4.82 13.83 -16.36
C GLY A 7 3.81 14.16 -15.26
N GLN A 8 3.30 15.39 -15.29
CA GLN A 8 2.41 15.92 -14.25
C GLN A 8 1.22 14.99 -13.97
N LYS A 9 0.56 14.49 -15.01
CA LYS A 9 -0.59 13.57 -14.85
C LYS A 9 -0.23 12.27 -14.12
N VAL A 10 1.00 11.79 -14.25
CA VAL A 10 1.47 10.57 -13.57
C VAL A 10 1.76 10.84 -12.12
N GLU A 11 2.38 11.98 -11.81
CA GLU A 11 2.59 12.39 -10.43
C GLU A 11 1.25 12.68 -9.73
N ASP A 12 0.33 13.39 -10.39
CA ASP A 12 -1.02 13.64 -9.85
C ASP A 12 -1.77 12.33 -9.53
N GLU A 13 -1.65 11.32 -10.41
CA GLU A 13 -2.27 10.01 -10.18
C GLU A 13 -1.56 9.22 -9.07
N LYS A 14 -0.23 9.32 -8.95
CA LYS A 14 0.51 8.70 -7.84
C LYS A 14 0.11 9.33 -6.51
N ASP A 15 0.00 10.66 -6.45
CA ASP A 15 -0.42 11.39 -5.26
C ASP A 15 -1.85 11.00 -4.87
N ARG A 16 -2.77 10.95 -5.84
CA ARG A 16 -4.15 10.48 -5.63
C ARG A 16 -4.20 9.06 -5.08
N LEU A 17 -3.40 8.13 -5.65
CA LEU A 17 -3.36 6.73 -5.21
C LEU A 17 -2.72 6.59 -3.82
N LEU A 18 -1.68 7.37 -3.53
CA LEU A 18 -1.04 7.44 -2.22
C LEU A 18 -2.01 7.91 -1.14
N GLU A 19 -2.65 9.06 -1.35
CA GLU A 19 -3.62 9.63 -0.40
C GLU A 19 -4.75 8.65 -0.13
N ARG A 20 -5.29 8.05 -1.19
CA ARG A 20 -6.35 7.04 -1.10
C ARG A 20 -5.91 5.81 -0.31
N PHE A 21 -4.70 5.32 -0.52
CA PHE A 21 -4.16 4.19 0.24
C PHE A 21 -3.94 4.56 1.71
N VAL A 22 -3.31 5.70 2.00
CA VAL A 22 -3.02 6.13 3.38
C VAL A 22 -4.30 6.31 4.18
N GLU A 23 -5.33 6.91 3.58
CA GLU A 23 -6.62 7.05 4.23
C GLU A 23 -7.27 5.69 4.52
N PHE A 24 -7.33 4.82 3.52
CA PHE A 24 -7.85 3.46 3.69
C PHE A 24 -7.10 2.67 4.77
N ALA A 25 -5.77 2.64 4.69
CA ALA A 25 -4.93 1.87 5.58
C ALA A 25 -5.01 2.38 7.02
N LYS A 26 -5.12 3.71 7.20
CA LYS A 26 -5.36 4.33 8.50
C LYS A 26 -6.66 3.83 9.14
N VAL A 27 -7.78 3.88 8.41
CA VAL A 27 -9.09 3.42 8.94
C VAL A 27 -9.04 1.94 9.31
N VAL A 28 -8.48 1.08 8.45
CA VAL A 28 -8.36 -0.36 8.73
C VAL A 28 -7.49 -0.60 9.97
N CYS A 29 -6.34 0.07 10.09
CA CYS A 29 -5.46 -0.07 11.24
C CYS A 29 -6.12 0.42 12.54
N GLU A 30 -6.83 1.55 12.51
CA GLU A 30 -7.55 2.08 13.67
C GLU A 30 -8.62 1.09 14.17
N ARG A 31 -9.37 0.46 13.27
CA ARG A 31 -10.38 -0.57 13.61
C ARG A 31 -9.73 -1.81 14.23
N LEU A 32 -8.66 -2.33 13.63
CA LEU A 32 -7.94 -3.48 14.15
C LEU A 32 -7.32 -3.20 15.53
N VAL A 33 -6.71 -2.03 15.70
CA VAL A 33 -6.13 -1.59 16.98
C VAL A 33 -7.23 -1.43 18.04
N ALA A 34 -8.37 -0.85 17.70
CA ALA A 34 -9.51 -0.73 18.61
C ALA A 34 -10.08 -2.11 19.03
N ALA A 35 -9.99 -3.12 18.17
CA ALA A 35 -10.36 -4.50 18.47
C ALA A 35 -9.28 -5.27 19.26
N GLY A 36 -8.17 -4.63 19.64
CA GLY A 36 -7.10 -5.24 20.42
C GLY A 36 -6.08 -6.03 19.58
N HIS A 37 -6.07 -5.83 18.27
CA HIS A 37 -5.09 -6.44 17.37
C HIS A 37 -3.94 -5.47 17.04
N TRP A 38 -2.78 -6.02 16.72
CA TRP A 38 -1.69 -5.21 16.18
C TRP A 38 -1.90 -5.01 14.67
N ALA A 39 -1.77 -3.78 14.20
CA ALA A 39 -1.80 -3.42 12.78
C ALA A 39 -0.88 -2.22 12.49
N ASP A 40 -0.32 -2.18 11.29
CA ASP A 40 0.49 -1.08 10.79
C ASP A 40 0.42 -1.02 9.26
N TYR A 41 0.77 0.12 8.68
CA TYR A 41 0.91 0.29 7.24
C TYR A 41 2.18 1.06 6.92
N ILE A 42 2.75 0.78 5.75
CA ILE A 42 3.98 1.40 5.30
C ILE A 42 3.62 2.62 4.48
N ASP A 43 4.29 3.75 4.74
CA ASP A 43 4.29 4.87 3.81
C ASP A 43 5.08 4.48 2.55
N PRO A 44 4.45 4.33 1.37
CA PRO A 44 5.14 3.89 0.16
C PRO A 44 6.27 4.82 -0.29
N CYS A 45 6.25 6.10 0.13
CA CYS A 45 7.29 7.07 -0.21
C CYS A 45 8.57 6.89 0.62
N SER A 46 8.45 6.67 1.93
CA SER A 46 9.61 6.50 2.82
C SER A 46 9.99 5.04 3.09
N GLY A 47 9.05 4.12 2.88
CA GLY A 47 9.15 2.71 3.28
C GLY A 47 9.13 2.52 4.81
N LEU A 48 8.68 3.51 5.58
CA LEU A 48 8.62 3.44 7.04
C LEU A 48 7.21 3.13 7.56
N PRO A 49 7.10 2.45 8.71
CA PRO A 49 5.80 2.20 9.35
C PRO A 49 5.17 3.50 9.86
N MET A 50 3.85 3.60 9.75
CA MET A 50 3.12 4.82 10.06
C MET A 50 2.53 4.85 11.46
N VAL A 51 2.26 3.68 12.06
CA VAL A 51 1.73 3.54 13.42
C VAL A 51 2.87 3.35 14.42
N HIS A 52 3.77 2.38 14.21
CA HIS A 52 4.85 2.03 15.13
C HIS A 52 6.22 2.56 14.65
N ARG A 53 6.45 3.86 14.84
CA ARG A 53 7.60 4.62 14.30
C ARG A 53 8.94 4.42 15.04
N GLY A 54 9.13 3.28 15.69
CA GLY A 54 10.31 3.00 16.52
C GLY A 54 11.54 2.51 15.74
N THR A 55 11.45 2.39 14.42
CA THR A 55 12.48 1.80 13.55
C THR A 55 12.77 2.71 12.36
N ASN A 56 14.02 2.66 11.89
CA ASN A 56 14.44 3.28 10.63
C ASN A 56 14.69 2.23 9.54
N ALA A 57 14.30 0.98 9.78
CA ALA A 57 14.38 -0.08 8.79
C ALA A 57 13.34 0.17 7.69
N VAL A 58 13.82 0.35 6.46
CA VAL A 58 12.99 0.62 5.29
C VAL A 58 12.41 -0.70 4.76
N TYR A 59 11.09 -0.71 4.55
CA TYR A 59 10.38 -1.76 3.83
C TYR A 59 10.24 -1.37 2.36
N GLY A 60 10.95 -2.07 1.47
CA GLY A 60 10.90 -1.83 0.03
C GLY A 60 9.76 -2.58 -0.63
N GLU A 61 8.70 -1.87 -1.04
CA GLU A 61 7.52 -2.44 -1.72
C GLU A 61 7.88 -3.30 -2.96
N VAL A 62 8.85 -2.86 -3.75
CA VAL A 62 9.30 -3.60 -4.94
C VAL A 62 9.94 -4.93 -4.57
N GLU A 63 10.82 -4.94 -3.58
CA GLU A 63 11.50 -6.16 -3.11
C GLU A 63 10.51 -7.11 -2.44
N ALA A 64 9.60 -6.57 -1.65
CA ALA A 64 8.54 -7.31 -1.00
C ALA A 64 7.64 -8.05 -1.98
N LEU A 65 7.13 -7.38 -3.00
CA LEU A 65 6.22 -8.01 -3.97
C LEU A 65 6.92 -9.03 -4.87
N VAL A 66 8.22 -8.82 -5.15
CA VAL A 66 9.05 -9.86 -5.81
C VAL A 66 9.17 -11.08 -4.93
N THR A 67 9.47 -10.88 -3.63
CA THR A 67 9.77 -11.97 -2.70
C THR A 67 8.52 -12.75 -2.29
N LEU A 68 7.45 -12.04 -1.94
CA LEU A 68 6.23 -12.62 -1.37
C LEU A 68 5.27 -13.11 -2.44
N LEU A 69 5.18 -12.41 -3.59
CA LEU A 69 4.20 -12.70 -4.63
C LEU A 69 4.83 -13.14 -5.96
N GLY A 70 6.17 -13.17 -6.07
CA GLY A 70 6.85 -13.58 -7.29
C GLY A 70 6.66 -12.60 -8.46
N TYR A 71 6.34 -11.33 -8.19
CA TYR A 71 6.09 -10.36 -9.25
C TYR A 71 7.34 -10.09 -10.07
N LYS A 72 7.16 -9.95 -11.38
CA LYS A 72 8.25 -9.56 -12.28
C LYS A 72 8.58 -8.09 -12.09
N THR A 73 9.75 -7.70 -12.56
CA THR A 73 10.20 -6.31 -12.50
C THR A 73 10.69 -5.83 -13.85
N GLN A 74 10.67 -4.53 -14.05
CA GLN A 74 11.24 -3.85 -15.20
C GLN A 74 12.07 -2.66 -14.73
N ASN A 75 13.07 -2.27 -15.53
CA ASN A 75 13.86 -1.07 -15.27
C ASN A 75 13.15 0.16 -15.87
N ALA A 76 13.05 1.21 -15.06
CA ALA A 76 12.54 2.52 -15.43
C ALA A 76 13.62 3.56 -15.10
N GLY A 77 14.53 3.79 -16.05
CA GLY A 77 15.73 4.59 -15.79
C GLY A 77 16.62 3.93 -14.73
N CYS A 78 16.86 4.62 -13.62
CA CYS A 78 17.61 4.09 -12.47
C CYS A 78 16.75 3.33 -11.46
N CYS A 79 15.42 3.36 -11.61
CA CYS A 79 14.50 2.72 -10.68
C CYS A 79 14.06 1.34 -11.17
N LYS A 80 13.76 0.45 -10.23
CA LYS A 80 13.12 -0.84 -10.50
C LYS A 80 11.64 -0.73 -10.17
N ILE A 81 10.79 -1.15 -11.08
CA ILE A 81 9.33 -1.17 -10.90
C ILE A 81 8.83 -2.61 -10.90
N ILE A 82 7.68 -2.85 -10.25
CA ILE A 82 6.99 -4.14 -10.31
C ILE A 82 6.05 -4.20 -11.51
N LEU A 83 5.81 -5.43 -12.00
CA LEU A 83 4.84 -5.74 -13.05
C LEU A 83 3.81 -6.70 -12.47
N HIS A 84 2.59 -6.19 -12.27
CA HIS A 84 1.46 -7.00 -11.85
C HIS A 84 1.04 -7.96 -12.98
N PRO A 85 0.74 -9.24 -12.71
CA PRO A 85 0.43 -10.24 -13.74
C PRO A 85 -0.71 -9.85 -14.70
N ARG A 86 -1.68 -9.05 -14.22
CA ARG A 86 -2.83 -8.58 -15.01
C ARG A 86 -2.72 -7.12 -15.46
N TRP A 87 -2.08 -6.28 -14.67
CA TRP A 87 -2.12 -4.82 -14.86
C TRP A 87 -0.80 -4.24 -15.37
N GLY A 88 0.23 -5.09 -15.53
CA GLY A 88 1.56 -4.66 -15.90
C GLY A 88 2.08 -3.62 -14.92
N SER A 89 2.56 -2.51 -15.44
CA SER A 89 3.08 -1.38 -14.69
C SER A 89 2.02 -0.35 -14.27
N SER A 90 0.74 -0.58 -14.58
CA SER A 90 -0.36 0.31 -14.16
C SER A 90 -0.80 0.03 -12.73
N VAL A 91 0.12 0.14 -11.78
CA VAL A 91 -0.06 -0.25 -10.37
C VAL A 91 0.76 0.61 -9.42
N TYR A 92 0.18 0.91 -8.26
CA TYR A 92 0.84 1.63 -7.17
C TYR A 92 0.98 0.66 -5.98
N PRO A 93 2.17 0.08 -5.75
CA PRO A 93 2.35 -0.94 -4.73
C PRO A 93 2.36 -0.32 -3.33
N ALA A 94 1.64 -0.95 -2.40
CA ALA A 94 1.56 -0.51 -1.02
C ALA A 94 1.16 -1.69 -0.11
N SER A 95 1.69 -1.71 1.11
CA SER A 95 1.53 -2.82 2.04
C SER A 95 1.03 -2.40 3.43
N MET A 96 0.16 -3.25 3.99
CA MET A 96 -0.33 -3.19 5.37
C MET A 96 -0.05 -4.54 6.05
N PHE A 97 0.19 -4.49 7.35
CA PHE A 97 0.49 -5.64 8.19
C PHE A 97 -0.48 -5.70 9.35
N ALA A 98 -0.90 -6.90 9.70
CA ALA A 98 -1.73 -7.13 10.88
C ALA A 98 -1.38 -8.47 11.52
N LYS A 99 -1.52 -8.52 12.85
CA LYS A 99 -1.54 -9.74 13.63
C LYS A 99 -2.93 -9.89 14.23
N ALA A 100 -3.84 -10.39 13.40
CA ALA A 100 -5.25 -10.53 13.69
C ALA A 100 -5.80 -11.80 13.00
N PRO A 101 -6.92 -12.38 13.50
CA PRO A 101 -7.69 -13.37 12.76
C PRO A 101 -8.13 -12.84 11.40
N LEU A 102 -8.26 -13.72 10.40
CA LEU A 102 -8.65 -13.35 9.05
C LEU A 102 -9.99 -12.61 9.03
N GLU A 103 -10.94 -13.08 9.83
CA GLU A 103 -12.29 -12.54 9.93
C GLU A 103 -12.28 -11.08 10.42
N ALA A 104 -11.41 -10.77 11.39
CA ALA A 104 -11.25 -9.41 11.90
C ALA A 104 -10.65 -8.47 10.85
N VAL A 105 -9.69 -8.96 10.05
CA VAL A 105 -9.10 -8.19 8.94
C VAL A 105 -10.13 -7.93 7.86
N GLN A 106 -10.89 -8.95 7.47
CA GLN A 106 -11.95 -8.81 6.46
C GLN A 106 -13.02 -7.82 6.91
N GLN A 107 -13.50 -7.93 8.14
CA GLN A 107 -14.48 -7.00 8.69
C GLN A 107 -13.96 -5.56 8.70
N ALA A 108 -12.73 -5.33 9.17
CA ALA A 108 -12.14 -3.99 9.20
C ALA A 108 -11.99 -3.40 7.78
N ILE A 109 -11.64 -4.22 6.79
CA ILE A 109 -11.57 -3.80 5.38
C ILE A 109 -12.96 -3.45 4.83
N GLU A 110 -13.96 -4.29 5.07
CA GLU A 110 -15.33 -4.06 4.59
C GLU A 110 -15.92 -2.77 5.16
N GLU A 111 -15.73 -2.54 6.47
CA GLU A 111 -16.14 -1.31 7.14
C GLU A 111 -15.41 -0.08 6.59
N ALA A 112 -14.10 -0.16 6.39
CA ALA A 112 -13.31 0.94 5.81
C ALA A 112 -13.74 1.27 4.38
N VAL A 113 -14.02 0.25 3.55
CA VAL A 113 -14.53 0.43 2.19
C VAL A 113 -15.92 1.06 2.20
N ALA A 114 -16.80 0.64 3.12
CA ALA A 114 -18.13 1.22 3.27
C ALA A 114 -18.07 2.70 3.70
N GLU A 115 -17.19 3.03 4.64
CA GLU A 115 -16.97 4.39 5.14
C GLU A 115 -16.39 5.33 4.07
N LEU A 116 -15.44 4.82 3.27
CA LEU A 116 -14.71 5.61 2.28
C LEU A 116 -15.27 5.49 0.86
N LYS A 117 -16.47 4.92 0.68
CA LYS A 117 -17.04 4.58 -0.64
C LYS A 117 -17.04 5.74 -1.64
N ASP A 118 -17.32 6.97 -1.19
CA ASP A 118 -17.38 8.15 -2.04
C ASP A 118 -16.00 8.81 -2.28
N ARG A 119 -14.95 8.28 -1.62
CA ARG A 119 -13.58 8.80 -1.61
C ARG A 119 -12.56 7.80 -2.19
N LEU A 120 -12.99 6.56 -2.43
CA LEU A 120 -12.23 5.47 -3.04
C LEU A 120 -12.43 5.42 -4.56
#